data_AF-X1L0L0-F1
#
_entry.id   AF-X1L0L0-F1
#
_cell.length_a   1.000
_cell.length_b   1.000
_cell.length_c   1.000
_cell.angle_alpha   90.00
_cell.angle_beta   90.00
_cell.angle_gamma   90.00
#
_symmetry.space_group_name_H-M   'P 1'
#
loop_
_entity.id
_entity.type
_entity.pdbx_description
1 polymer ?
#
loop_
_entity_poly.entity_id
_entity_poly.type
_entity_poly.pdbx_seq_one_letter_code
_entity_poly.pdbx_strand_id
1 'polypeptide(L)'
;QYRTGQDIEKLDDKLQILGYTDEDIEKLKTVAKFIPNAQDVIRFGVREVYSPALWGSPPPTEEFDGVWNLAQKDVEAIGMNEEAFKKYWIAHWILPSVMQGFEMRHRDIIKDADLDRLFKMLDILPEWREPLKKISYVPFTRVDVRRMHKIGTLSDEDIKRAYKDIGYDEEKATKMMEFTILYNADPEEADKTDIDREITEMRSLSKSDVLRNYRLNIIDKST
;
A
#
# COMPACT_ATOMS: atom_id res chain seq x y z
N GLN A 1 32.65 20.43 23.83
CA GLN A 1 33.65 20.83 22.81
C GLN A 1 34.68 19.71 22.53
N TYR A 2 34.32 18.42 22.62
CA TYR A 2 35.32 17.32 22.62
C TYR A 2 35.78 16.83 21.24
N ARG A 3 35.30 17.43 20.16
CA ARG A 3 35.58 16.99 18.79
C ARG A 3 35.65 18.13 17.79
N THR A 4 35.99 19.34 18.24
CA THR A 4 36.23 20.46 17.32
C THR A 4 37.56 20.23 16.61
N GLY A 5 37.54 19.58 15.44
CA GLY A 5 38.59 19.51 14.42
C GLY A 5 40.02 19.80 14.88
N GLN A 6 40.53 19.09 15.89
CA GLN A 6 41.93 19.22 16.27
C GLN A 6 42.77 18.44 15.27
N ASP A 7 43.86 19.06 14.86
CA ASP A 7 44.86 18.51 13.96
C ASP A 7 45.36 17.15 14.49
N ILE A 8 44.92 16.06 13.86
CA ILE A 8 45.17 14.68 14.30
C ILE A 8 46.68 14.39 14.33
N GLU A 9 47.46 15.02 13.45
CA GLU A 9 48.92 14.88 13.45
C GLU A 9 49.56 15.37 14.75
N LYS A 10 48.92 16.33 15.44
CA LYS A 10 49.38 16.81 16.76
C LYS A 10 48.77 16.04 17.92
N LEU A 11 47.83 15.12 17.67
CA LEU A 11 47.19 14.33 18.71
C LEU A 11 48.13 13.24 19.22
N ASP A 12 48.83 12.56 18.31
CA ASP A 12 49.73 11.46 18.64
C ASP A 12 50.89 11.94 19.50
N ASP A 13 51.60 12.99 19.06
CA ASP A 13 52.68 13.63 19.82
C ASP A 13 52.22 14.05 21.23
N LYS A 14 51.03 14.65 21.33
CA LYS A 14 50.47 15.07 22.64
C LYS A 14 50.15 13.88 23.53
N LEU A 15 49.56 12.83 22.99
CA LEU A 15 49.23 11.63 23.76
C LEU A 15 50.50 10.88 24.19
N GLN A 16 51.53 10.84 23.33
CA GLN A 16 52.84 10.31 23.70
C GLN A 16 53.50 11.12 24.83
N ILE A 17 53.47 12.47 24.75
CA ILE A 17 53.98 13.34 25.84
C ILE A 17 53.21 13.10 27.15
N LEU A 18 51.92 12.79 27.07
CA LEU A 18 51.09 12.44 28.22
C LEU A 18 51.32 11.00 28.74
N GLY A 19 52.21 10.24 28.10
CA GLY A 19 52.64 8.91 28.54
C GLY A 19 51.84 7.74 27.96
N TYR A 20 50.98 7.97 26.95
CA TYR A 20 50.30 6.88 26.25
C TYR A 20 51.27 6.15 25.30
N THR A 21 51.13 4.83 25.23
CA THR A 21 51.84 4.02 24.24
C THR A 21 51.20 4.18 22.86
N ASP A 22 51.94 3.89 21.79
CA ASP A 22 51.39 3.88 20.42
C ASP A 22 50.18 2.93 20.30
N GLU A 23 50.21 1.80 21.03
CA GLU A 23 49.10 0.86 21.09
C GLU A 23 47.85 1.48 21.73
N ASP A 24 48.01 2.22 22.83
CA ASP A 24 46.90 2.89 23.51
C ASP A 24 46.32 4.03 22.66
N ILE A 25 47.17 4.77 21.95
CA ILE A 25 46.77 5.84 21.04
C ILE A 25 45.87 5.29 19.93
N GLU A 26 46.26 4.16 19.32
CA GLU A 26 45.44 3.52 18.27
C GLU A 26 44.11 2.98 18.81
N LYS A 27 44.09 2.44 20.03
CA LYS A 27 42.84 2.05 20.71
C LYS A 27 41.94 3.27 20.96
N LEU A 28 42.49 4.37 21.45
CA LEU A 28 41.75 5.61 21.71
C LEU A 28 41.15 6.19 20.42
N LYS A 29 41.93 6.24 19.32
CA LYS A 29 41.43 6.64 18.00
C LYS A 29 40.30 5.75 17.53
N THR A 30 40.43 4.43 17.72
CA THR A 30 39.38 3.47 17.35
C THR A 30 38.08 3.71 18.11
N VAL A 31 38.16 3.93 19.42
CA VAL A 31 36.99 4.22 20.27
C VAL A 31 36.38 5.60 19.96
N ALA A 32 37.19 6.55 19.47
CA ALA A 32 36.71 7.87 19.10
C ALA A 32 35.87 7.90 17.81
N LYS A 33 36.02 6.89 16.94
CA LYS A 33 35.25 6.77 15.69
C LYS A 33 33.76 6.68 15.97
N PHE A 34 32.98 7.37 15.15
CA PHE A 34 31.54 7.19 15.13
C PHE A 34 31.20 5.80 14.61
N ILE A 35 30.36 5.08 15.35
CA ILE A 35 29.83 3.78 14.95
C ILE A 35 28.30 3.92 14.94
N PRO A 36 27.62 3.69 13.80
CA PRO A 36 26.16 3.64 13.76
C PRO A 36 25.62 2.65 14.79
N ASN A 37 24.54 3.01 15.48
CA ASN A 37 23.95 2.12 16.46
C ASN A 37 23.16 0.98 15.77
N ALA A 38 22.68 0.01 16.55
CA ALA A 38 21.94 -1.12 16.00
C ALA A 38 20.69 -0.70 15.19
N GLN A 39 19.97 0.34 15.61
CA GLN A 39 18.80 0.84 14.88
C GLN A 39 19.20 1.48 13.55
N ASP A 40 20.32 2.21 13.51
CA ASP A 40 20.84 2.79 12.26
C ASP A 40 21.22 1.69 11.27
N VAL A 41 21.92 0.65 11.74
CA VAL A 41 22.30 -0.51 10.90
C VAL A 41 21.06 -1.23 10.36
N ILE A 42 20.03 -1.43 11.19
CA ILE A 42 18.75 -2.00 10.74
C ILE A 42 18.10 -1.09 9.69
N ARG A 43 18.04 0.22 9.94
CA ARG A 43 17.49 1.20 8.99
C ARG A 43 18.23 1.17 7.66
N PHE A 44 19.56 1.04 7.67
CA PHE A 44 20.36 0.92 6.45
C PHE A 44 20.04 -0.35 5.67
N GLY A 45 19.83 -1.47 6.37
CA GLY A 45 19.37 -2.72 5.75
C GLY A 45 17.99 -2.57 5.11
N VAL A 46 17.02 -2.04 5.84
CA VAL A 46 15.63 -1.85 5.37
C VAL A 46 15.54 -0.86 4.21
N ARG A 47 16.35 0.21 4.24
CA ARG A 47 16.45 1.20 3.15
C ARG A 47 17.38 0.77 2.01
N GLU A 48 17.78 -0.50 1.99
CA GLU A 48 18.58 -1.11 0.93
C GLU A 48 19.91 -0.39 0.66
N VAL A 49 20.48 0.25 1.68
CA VAL A 49 21.80 0.90 1.60
C VAL A 49 22.88 -0.15 1.29
N TYR A 50 22.75 -1.35 1.86
CA TYR A 50 23.65 -2.48 1.64
C TYR A 50 23.32 -3.30 0.38
N SER A 51 22.23 -2.98 -0.33
CA SER A 51 21.77 -3.70 -1.53
C SER A 51 21.62 -2.78 -2.74
N PRO A 52 22.71 -2.17 -3.26
CA PRO A 52 22.64 -1.17 -4.35
C PRO A 52 21.87 -1.62 -5.60
N ALA A 53 21.89 -2.91 -5.91
CA ALA A 53 21.19 -3.48 -7.06
C ALA A 53 19.67 -3.23 -7.04
N LEU A 54 19.06 -3.11 -5.86
CA LEU A 54 17.61 -2.90 -5.71
C LEU A 54 17.16 -1.46 -6.00
N TRP A 55 18.09 -0.51 -6.05
CA TRP A 55 17.84 0.86 -6.47
C TRP A 55 17.94 1.06 -7.98
N GLY A 56 18.36 0.03 -8.73
CA GLY A 56 18.66 0.16 -10.16
C GLY A 56 20.09 0.63 -10.45
N SER A 57 20.97 0.62 -9.44
CA SER A 57 22.41 0.92 -9.47
C SER A 57 22.81 2.21 -10.21
N PRO A 58 23.37 3.22 -9.52
CA PRO A 58 23.75 3.26 -8.10
C PRO A 58 22.58 3.56 -7.13
N PRO A 59 22.78 3.45 -5.80
CA PRO A 59 21.83 3.97 -4.80
C PRO A 59 21.61 5.48 -4.98
N PRO A 60 20.49 6.04 -4.48
CA PRO A 60 20.18 7.46 -4.63
C PRO A 60 21.12 8.31 -3.78
N THR A 61 22.17 8.82 -4.41
CA THR A 61 23.17 9.73 -3.83
C THR A 61 23.08 11.12 -4.43
N GLU A 62 21.94 11.47 -5.03
CA GLU A 62 21.66 12.80 -5.55
C GLU A 62 21.94 13.84 -4.47
N GLU A 63 22.58 14.94 -4.87
CA GLU A 63 22.92 16.08 -4.03
C GLU A 63 23.91 15.82 -2.87
N PHE A 64 24.42 14.59 -2.72
CA PHE A 64 25.33 14.22 -1.63
C PHE A 64 26.56 15.12 -1.55
N ASP A 65 27.30 15.28 -2.67
CA ASP A 65 28.54 16.05 -2.69
C ASP A 65 28.33 17.52 -2.29
N GLY A 66 27.18 18.10 -2.67
CA GLY A 66 26.81 19.46 -2.31
C GLY A 66 26.62 19.62 -0.80
N VAL A 67 25.92 18.68 -0.16
CA VAL A 67 25.73 18.70 1.29
C VAL A 67 27.01 18.34 2.04
N TRP A 68 27.77 17.37 1.55
CA TRP A 68 29.05 16.98 2.13
C TRP A 68 30.00 18.18 2.24
N ASN A 69 30.15 18.96 1.17
CA ASN A 69 31.02 20.15 1.18
C ASN A 69 30.63 21.20 2.23
N LEU A 70 29.34 21.26 2.61
CA LEU A 70 28.84 22.19 3.62
C LEU A 70 28.92 21.62 5.04
N ALA A 71 28.69 20.31 5.18
CA ALA A 71 28.52 19.65 6.47
C ALA A 71 29.78 18.89 6.95
N GLN A 72 30.79 18.70 6.11
CA GLN A 72 31.98 17.87 6.40
C GLN A 72 32.58 18.19 7.77
N LYS A 73 32.76 19.48 8.09
CA LYS A 73 33.33 19.91 9.37
C LYS A 73 32.52 19.44 10.57
N ASP A 74 31.20 19.48 10.48
CA ASP A 74 30.30 19.04 11.55
C ASP A 74 30.27 17.51 11.65
N VAL A 75 30.32 16.82 10.51
CA VAL A 75 30.36 15.34 10.44
C VAL A 75 31.67 14.79 11.01
N GLU A 76 32.81 15.36 10.62
CA GLU A 76 34.12 15.02 11.18
C GLU A 76 34.18 15.36 12.67
N ALA A 77 33.54 16.45 13.08
CA ALA A 77 33.42 16.83 14.48
C ALA A 77 32.52 15.88 15.31
N ILE A 78 31.88 14.88 14.73
CA ILE A 78 31.27 13.78 15.49
C ILE A 78 32.04 12.46 15.36
N GLY A 79 33.22 12.50 14.74
CA GLY A 79 34.06 11.32 14.50
C GLY A 79 33.54 10.43 13.37
N MET A 80 32.62 10.94 12.54
CA MET A 80 32.04 10.22 11.41
C MET A 80 32.83 10.53 10.14
N ASN A 81 33.04 9.52 9.28
CA ASN A 81 33.66 9.69 7.97
C ASN A 81 32.60 9.83 6.87
N GLU A 82 33.05 10.21 5.67
CA GLU A 82 32.18 10.38 4.50
C GLU A 82 31.36 9.12 4.18
N GLU A 83 31.98 7.93 4.27
CA GLU A 83 31.31 6.67 3.98
C GLU A 83 30.13 6.40 4.94
N ALA A 84 30.32 6.64 6.24
CA ALA A 84 29.27 6.50 7.23
C ALA A 84 28.16 7.54 6.99
N PHE A 85 28.52 8.78 6.71
CA PHE A 85 27.54 9.84 6.40
C PHE A 85 26.74 9.52 5.14
N LYS A 86 27.36 8.96 4.10
CA LYS A 86 26.70 8.53 2.88
C LYS A 86 25.65 7.45 3.11
N LYS A 87 25.84 6.55 4.09
CA LYS A 87 24.83 5.56 4.48
C LYS A 87 23.59 6.22 5.09
N TYR A 88 23.79 7.22 5.97
CA TYR A 88 22.70 8.04 6.49
C TYR A 88 22.00 8.81 5.38
N TRP A 89 22.75 9.36 4.43
CA TRP A 89 22.19 10.04 3.27
C TRP A 89 21.30 9.09 2.47
N ILE A 90 21.78 7.93 2.04
CA ILE A 90 20.90 7.02 1.25
C ILE A 90 19.63 6.63 2.04
N ALA A 91 19.72 6.49 3.37
CA ALA A 91 18.58 6.17 4.22
C ALA A 91 17.70 7.37 4.62
N HIS A 92 18.05 8.60 4.23
CA HIS A 92 17.35 9.83 4.65
C HIS A 92 16.08 10.09 3.82
N TRP A 93 16.05 9.61 2.57
CA TRP A 93 14.96 9.88 1.64
C TRP A 93 13.59 9.51 2.22
N ILE A 94 12.65 10.46 2.12
CA ILE A 94 11.26 10.21 2.45
C ILE A 94 10.64 9.46 1.27
N LEU A 95 10.12 8.26 1.54
CA LEU A 95 9.44 7.46 0.54
C LEU A 95 7.95 7.79 0.48
N PRO A 96 7.28 7.50 -0.65
CA PRO A 96 5.83 7.59 -0.74
C PRO A 96 5.14 6.78 0.36
N SER A 97 4.01 7.27 0.85
CA SER A 97 3.16 6.51 1.77
C SER A 97 2.52 5.31 1.06
N VAL A 98 1.99 4.36 1.84
CA VAL A 98 1.23 3.22 1.31
C VAL A 98 0.06 3.69 0.44
N MET A 99 -0.66 4.74 0.85
CA MET A 99 -1.78 5.31 0.09
C MET A 99 -1.32 5.88 -1.25
N GLN A 100 -0.20 6.62 -1.26
CA GLN A 100 0.39 7.11 -2.52
C GLN A 100 0.84 5.94 -3.41
N GLY A 101 1.39 4.87 -2.83
CA GLY A 101 1.70 3.63 -3.53
C GLY A 101 0.48 3.01 -4.22
N PHE A 102 -0.65 2.96 -3.52
CA PHE A 102 -1.92 2.48 -4.08
C PHE A 102 -2.40 3.35 -5.24
N GLU A 103 -2.43 4.67 -5.06
CA GLU A 103 -2.85 5.58 -6.13
C GLU A 103 -1.97 5.47 -7.38
N MET A 104 -0.64 5.41 -7.20
CA MET A 104 0.28 5.20 -8.32
C MET A 104 0.01 3.87 -9.02
N ARG A 105 -0.29 2.81 -8.26
CA ARG A 105 -0.59 1.49 -8.81
C ARG A 105 -1.92 1.45 -9.56
N HIS A 106 -2.99 2.03 -9.00
CA HIS A 106 -4.33 2.05 -9.61
C HIS A 106 -4.39 2.92 -10.86
N ARG A 107 -3.51 3.92 -10.98
CA ARG A 107 -3.33 4.75 -12.19
C ARG A 107 -2.33 4.17 -13.19
N ASP A 108 -1.89 2.93 -12.97
CA ASP A 108 -0.91 2.21 -13.80
C ASP A 108 0.44 2.93 -14.00
N ILE A 109 0.80 3.83 -13.08
CA ILE A 109 2.08 4.54 -13.08
C ILE A 109 3.22 3.62 -12.64
N ILE A 110 2.93 2.68 -11.72
CA ILE A 110 3.87 1.66 -11.26
C ILE A 110 3.26 0.25 -11.38
N LYS A 111 4.10 -0.78 -11.37
CA LYS A 111 3.67 -2.19 -11.38
C LYS A 111 3.63 -2.76 -9.97
N ASP A 112 3.06 -3.96 -9.82
CA ASP A 112 2.96 -4.63 -8.51
C ASP A 112 4.34 -4.88 -7.88
N ALA A 113 5.36 -5.19 -8.69
CA ALA A 113 6.73 -5.35 -8.22
C ALA A 113 7.31 -4.06 -7.61
N ASP A 114 6.94 -2.89 -8.14
CA ASP A 114 7.36 -1.60 -7.59
C ASP A 114 6.67 -1.32 -6.24
N LEU A 115 5.38 -1.66 -6.14
CA LEU A 115 4.62 -1.54 -4.89
C LEU A 115 5.19 -2.49 -3.80
N ASP A 116 5.56 -3.71 -4.17
CA ASP A 116 6.19 -4.66 -3.25
C ASP A 116 7.57 -4.20 -2.79
N ARG A 117 8.34 -3.57 -3.68
CA ARG A 117 9.59 -2.92 -3.33
C ARG A 117 9.36 -1.77 -2.35
N LEU A 118 8.37 -0.91 -2.60
CA LEU A 118 8.00 0.17 -1.69
C LEU A 118 7.62 -0.36 -0.30
N PHE A 119 6.81 -1.42 -0.21
CA PHE A 119 6.45 -2.05 1.06
C PHE A 119 7.66 -2.55 1.84
N LYS A 120 8.63 -3.16 1.15
CA LYS A 120 9.87 -3.59 1.79
C LYS A 120 10.64 -2.40 2.37
N MET A 121 10.76 -1.32 1.61
CA MET A 121 11.53 -0.13 2.03
C MET A 121 10.83 0.71 3.10
N LEU A 122 9.50 0.57 3.22
CA LEU A 122 8.69 1.12 4.31
C LEU A 122 8.70 0.23 5.57
N ASP A 123 9.46 -0.86 5.58
CA ASP A 123 9.55 -1.83 6.67
C ASP A 123 8.22 -2.52 7.02
N ILE A 124 7.37 -2.75 6.02
CA ILE A 124 6.11 -3.48 6.23
C ILE A 124 6.44 -4.97 6.34
N LEU A 125 6.06 -5.58 7.45
CA LEU A 125 6.24 -7.00 7.71
C LEU A 125 5.62 -7.84 6.56
N PRO A 126 6.33 -8.85 6.01
CA PRO A 126 5.93 -9.53 4.78
C PRO A 126 4.50 -10.08 4.76
N GLU A 127 4.00 -10.57 5.89
CA GLU A 127 2.65 -11.13 6.01
C GLU A 127 1.52 -10.11 5.75
N TRP A 128 1.78 -8.82 5.95
CA TRP A 128 0.78 -7.76 5.78
C TRP A 128 0.76 -7.17 4.37
N ARG A 129 1.77 -7.44 3.54
CA ARG A 129 1.90 -6.83 2.21
C ARG A 129 0.77 -7.23 1.26
N GLU A 130 0.51 -8.52 1.16
CA GLU A 130 -0.57 -9.05 0.32
C GLU A 130 -1.96 -8.66 0.83
N PRO A 131 -2.29 -8.76 2.13
CA PRO A 131 -3.53 -8.20 2.67
C PRO A 131 -3.73 -6.71 2.36
N LEU A 132 -2.70 -5.88 2.59
CA LEU A 132 -2.75 -4.44 2.29
C LEU A 132 -3.02 -4.17 0.80
N LYS A 133 -2.34 -4.91 -0.09
CA LYS A 133 -2.55 -4.82 -1.54
C LYS A 133 -3.99 -5.18 -1.92
N LYS A 134 -4.55 -6.25 -1.36
CA LYS A 134 -5.93 -6.69 -1.64
C LYS A 134 -6.97 -5.66 -1.21
N ILE A 135 -6.82 -5.07 -0.04
CA ILE A 135 -7.76 -4.04 0.45
C ILE A 135 -7.55 -2.67 -0.20
N SER A 136 -6.55 -2.52 -1.08
CA SER A 136 -6.35 -1.26 -1.82
C SER A 136 -7.46 -1.02 -2.85
N TYR A 137 -8.11 -2.07 -3.35
CA TYR A 137 -9.16 -1.94 -4.35
C TYR A 137 -10.51 -1.65 -3.69
N VAL A 138 -11.28 -0.74 -4.30
CA VAL A 138 -12.60 -0.39 -3.81
C VAL A 138 -13.58 -1.56 -3.99
N PRO A 139 -14.38 -1.91 -2.96
CA PRO A 139 -15.45 -2.89 -3.12
C PRO A 139 -16.60 -2.32 -3.95
N PHE A 140 -17.49 -3.18 -4.44
CA PHE A 140 -18.73 -2.73 -5.10
C PHE A 140 -19.53 -1.82 -4.16
N THR A 141 -20.11 -0.74 -4.70
CA THR A 141 -20.97 0.12 -3.90
C THR A 141 -22.33 -0.56 -3.66
N ARG A 142 -23.05 -0.14 -2.62
CA ARG A 142 -24.40 -0.66 -2.34
C ARG A 142 -25.37 -0.48 -3.51
N VAL A 143 -25.20 0.60 -4.28
CA VAL A 143 -26.04 0.89 -5.45
C VAL A 143 -25.69 -0.08 -6.58
N ASP A 144 -24.41 -0.30 -6.83
CA ASP A 144 -23.95 -1.21 -7.87
C ASP A 144 -24.34 -2.65 -7.55
N VAL A 145 -24.19 -3.10 -6.30
CA VAL A 145 -24.64 -4.42 -5.85
C VAL A 145 -26.11 -4.66 -6.20
N ARG A 146 -27.01 -3.70 -5.91
CA ARG A 146 -28.44 -3.81 -6.24
C ARG A 146 -28.69 -3.86 -7.74
N ARG A 147 -28.02 -2.99 -8.52
CA ARG A 147 -28.16 -2.92 -9.98
C ARG A 147 -27.64 -4.18 -10.66
N MET A 148 -26.47 -4.67 -10.23
CA MET A 148 -25.85 -5.89 -10.73
C MET A 148 -26.69 -7.12 -10.39
N HIS A 149 -27.26 -7.20 -9.19
CA HIS A 149 -28.22 -8.25 -8.85
C HIS A 149 -29.46 -8.17 -9.76
N LYS A 150 -30.02 -6.98 -9.98
CA LYS A 150 -31.24 -6.78 -10.78
C LYS A 150 -31.11 -7.33 -12.21
N ILE A 151 -29.93 -7.16 -12.82
CA ILE A 151 -29.67 -7.62 -14.19
C ILE A 151 -29.06 -9.04 -14.23
N GLY A 152 -28.98 -9.72 -13.10
CA GLY A 152 -28.46 -11.09 -12.99
C GLY A 152 -26.93 -11.23 -13.03
N THR A 153 -26.17 -10.14 -12.91
CA THR A 153 -24.71 -10.18 -12.83
C THR A 153 -24.22 -10.72 -11.48
N LEU A 154 -24.93 -10.42 -10.39
CA LEU A 154 -24.69 -11.02 -9.07
C LEU A 154 -25.83 -11.97 -8.72
N SER A 155 -25.49 -13.11 -8.13
CA SER A 155 -26.45 -14.02 -7.49
C SER A 155 -26.84 -13.54 -6.09
N ASP A 156 -27.87 -14.14 -5.50
CA ASP A 156 -28.28 -13.86 -4.12
C ASP A 156 -27.13 -14.08 -3.12
N GLU A 157 -26.34 -15.14 -3.32
CA GLU A 157 -25.18 -15.46 -2.49
C GLU A 157 -24.06 -14.41 -2.58
N ASP A 158 -23.85 -13.82 -3.76
CA ASP A 158 -22.80 -12.81 -3.97
C ASP A 158 -23.10 -11.50 -3.25
N ILE A 159 -24.39 -11.14 -3.10
CA ILE A 159 -24.82 -9.89 -2.49
C ILE A 159 -24.29 -9.76 -1.06
N LYS A 160 -24.43 -10.82 -0.26
CA LYS A 160 -24.00 -10.80 1.15
C LYS A 160 -22.49 -10.62 1.26
N ARG A 161 -21.70 -11.29 0.42
CA ARG A 161 -20.24 -11.13 0.37
C ARG A 161 -19.88 -9.69 0.01
N ALA A 162 -20.50 -9.12 -1.02
CA ALA A 162 -20.24 -7.74 -1.45
C ALA A 162 -20.54 -6.73 -0.32
N TYR A 163 -21.62 -6.91 0.44
CA TYR A 163 -21.90 -6.07 1.61
C TYR A 163 -20.86 -6.24 2.74
N LYS A 164 -20.34 -7.45 2.96
CA LYS A 164 -19.24 -7.66 3.91
C LYS A 164 -17.95 -6.98 3.45
N ASP A 165 -17.66 -6.92 2.15
CA ASP A 165 -16.47 -6.23 1.62
C ASP A 165 -16.51 -4.70 1.87
N ILE A 166 -17.70 -4.13 1.96
CA ILE A 166 -17.89 -2.72 2.39
C ILE A 166 -17.62 -2.54 3.90
N GLY A 167 -17.67 -3.63 4.68
CA GLY A 167 -17.45 -3.61 6.13
C GLY A 167 -18.72 -3.82 6.97
N TYR A 168 -19.84 -4.25 6.38
CA TYR A 168 -20.99 -4.66 7.18
C TYR A 168 -20.69 -5.94 7.96
N ASP A 169 -21.16 -5.99 9.21
CA ASP A 169 -21.20 -7.22 10.00
C ASP A 169 -22.19 -8.24 9.41
N GLU A 170 -22.17 -9.46 9.95
CA GLU A 170 -22.96 -10.59 9.44
C GLU A 170 -24.48 -10.31 9.44
N GLU A 171 -24.99 -9.67 10.49
CA GLU A 171 -26.41 -9.35 10.63
C GLU A 171 -26.84 -8.29 9.60
N LYS A 172 -26.09 -7.19 9.51
CA LYS A 172 -26.39 -6.09 8.58
C LYS A 172 -26.23 -6.54 7.13
N ALA A 173 -25.20 -7.32 6.82
CA ALA A 173 -25.00 -7.86 5.48
C ALA A 173 -26.16 -8.77 5.05
N THR A 174 -26.67 -9.59 5.99
CA THR A 174 -27.84 -10.46 5.73
C THR A 174 -29.10 -9.64 5.49
N LYS A 175 -29.39 -8.64 6.34
CA LYS A 175 -30.54 -7.75 6.15
C LYS A 175 -30.46 -6.95 4.85
N MET A 176 -29.27 -6.49 4.47
CA MET A 176 -29.05 -5.78 3.21
C MET A 176 -29.23 -6.69 1.99
N MET A 177 -28.83 -7.96 2.09
CA MET A 177 -29.09 -8.96 1.06
C MET A 177 -30.59 -9.19 0.88
N GLU A 178 -31.31 -9.51 1.97
CA GLU A 178 -32.77 -9.69 1.95
C GLU A 178 -33.50 -8.47 1.40
N PHE A 179 -33.10 -7.27 1.84
CA PHE A 179 -33.63 -6.02 1.32
C PHE A 179 -33.39 -5.88 -0.19
N THR A 180 -32.19 -6.22 -0.68
CA THR A 180 -31.85 -6.10 -2.10
C THR A 180 -32.68 -7.06 -2.96
N ILE A 181 -32.89 -8.29 -2.49
CA ILE A 181 -33.70 -9.29 -3.17
C ILE A 181 -35.15 -8.80 -3.25
N LEU A 182 -35.73 -8.38 -2.11
CA LEU A 182 -37.10 -7.88 -2.05
C LEU A 182 -37.30 -6.61 -2.88
N TYR A 183 -36.37 -5.67 -2.81
CA TYR A 183 -36.42 -4.41 -3.56
C TYR A 183 -36.41 -4.64 -5.07
N ASN A 184 -35.65 -5.62 -5.55
CA ASN A 184 -35.61 -5.95 -6.97
C ASN A 184 -36.79 -6.81 -7.44
N ALA A 185 -37.50 -7.48 -6.53
CA ALA A 185 -38.64 -8.35 -6.87
C ALA A 185 -39.93 -7.59 -7.20
N ASP A 186 -40.12 -6.40 -6.62
CA ASP A 186 -41.24 -5.50 -6.93
C ASP A 186 -40.76 -4.03 -6.88
N PRO A 187 -40.02 -3.58 -7.91
CA PRO A 187 -39.46 -2.24 -7.94
C PRO A 187 -40.56 -1.19 -8.17
N GLU A 188 -40.39 0.01 -7.60
CA GLU A 188 -41.25 1.16 -7.87
C GLU A 188 -41.33 1.44 -9.39
N GLU A 189 -42.44 2.02 -9.86
CA GLU A 189 -42.66 2.29 -11.30
C GLU A 189 -41.50 3.04 -11.97
N ALA A 190 -40.85 3.96 -11.25
CA ALA A 190 -39.70 4.71 -11.75
C ALA A 190 -38.48 3.82 -12.03
N ASP A 191 -38.36 2.68 -11.34
CA ASP A 191 -37.22 1.77 -11.40
C ASP A 191 -37.50 0.50 -12.23
N LYS A 192 -38.74 0.28 -12.71
CA LYS A 192 -39.10 -0.89 -13.53
C LYS A 192 -38.34 -0.90 -14.86
N THR A 193 -37.68 -2.01 -15.13
CA THR A 193 -37.10 -2.33 -16.45
C THR A 193 -38.20 -2.78 -17.42
N ASP A 194 -37.89 -2.84 -18.72
CA ASP A 194 -38.85 -3.33 -19.71
C ASP A 194 -39.26 -4.78 -19.43
N ILE A 195 -38.33 -5.60 -18.89
CA ILE A 195 -38.61 -6.96 -18.42
C ILE A 195 -39.56 -6.94 -17.21
N ASP A 196 -39.36 -6.04 -16.24
CA ASP A 196 -40.26 -5.92 -15.08
C ASP A 196 -41.68 -5.54 -15.51
N ARG A 197 -41.79 -4.66 -16.53
CA ARG A 197 -43.06 -4.25 -17.12
C ARG A 197 -43.72 -5.40 -17.86
N GLU A 198 -42.97 -6.14 -18.68
CA GLU A 198 -43.47 -7.31 -19.40
C GLU A 198 -43.94 -8.40 -18.42
N ILE A 199 -43.18 -8.67 -17.35
CA ILE A 199 -43.59 -9.59 -16.27
C ILE A 199 -44.87 -9.09 -15.57
N THR A 200 -44.96 -7.79 -15.28
CA THR A 200 -46.16 -7.19 -14.68
C THR A 200 -47.37 -7.32 -15.60
N GLU A 201 -47.22 -7.02 -16.88
CA GLU A 201 -48.25 -7.17 -17.91
C GLU A 201 -48.69 -8.63 -18.04
N MET A 202 -47.74 -9.57 -18.11
CA MET A 202 -48.03 -11.01 -18.13
C MET A 202 -48.78 -11.47 -16.88
N ARG A 203 -48.39 -10.99 -15.69
CA ARG A 203 -49.09 -11.30 -14.43
C ARG A 203 -50.49 -10.67 -14.36
N SER A 204 -50.72 -9.57 -15.07
CA SER A 204 -52.01 -8.88 -15.13
C SER A 204 -53.03 -9.53 -16.07
N LEU A 205 -52.61 -10.49 -16.92
CA LEU A 205 -53.50 -11.20 -17.84
C LEU A 205 -54.55 -12.01 -17.07
N SER A 206 -55.83 -11.81 -17.40
CA SER A 206 -56.90 -12.62 -16.83
C SER A 206 -56.91 -14.02 -17.43
N LYS A 207 -57.57 -14.98 -16.75
CA LYS A 207 -57.83 -16.32 -17.30
C LYS A 207 -58.50 -16.26 -18.68
N SER A 208 -59.36 -15.25 -18.91
CA SER A 208 -60.03 -15.03 -20.19
C SER A 208 -59.05 -14.59 -21.29
N ASP A 209 -58.07 -13.75 -20.96
CA ASP A 209 -57.04 -13.29 -21.90
C ASP A 209 -56.11 -14.43 -22.31
N VAL A 210 -55.68 -15.26 -21.35
CA VAL A 210 -54.86 -16.45 -21.62
C VAL A 210 -55.60 -17.44 -22.52
N LEU A 211 -56.88 -17.71 -22.23
CA LEU A 211 -57.72 -18.61 -23.04
C LEU A 211 -57.97 -18.05 -24.45
N ARG A 212 -58.15 -16.73 -24.59
CA ARG A 212 -58.29 -16.07 -25.89
C ARG A 212 -57.00 -16.21 -26.71
N ASN A 213 -55.85 -15.91 -26.12
CA ASN A 213 -54.57 -15.97 -26.80
C ASN A 213 -54.18 -17.39 -27.22
N TYR A 214 -54.53 -18.40 -26.40
CA TYR A 214 -54.39 -19.82 -26.78
C TYR A 214 -55.28 -20.19 -27.98
N ARG A 215 -56.56 -19.76 -27.99
CA ARG A 215 -57.46 -20.03 -29.14
C ARG A 215 -57.03 -19.32 -30.43
N LEU A 216 -56.33 -18.19 -30.30
CA LEU A 216 -55.79 -17.43 -31.43
C LEU A 216 -54.42 -17.95 -31.90
N ASN A 217 -53.90 -19.05 -31.34
CA ASN A 217 -52.57 -19.60 -31.60
C ASN A 217 -51.43 -18.57 -31.41
N ILE A 218 -51.63 -17.60 -30.50
CA ILE A 218 -50.60 -16.61 -30.14
C ILE A 218 -49.65 -17.21 -29.10
N ILE A 219 -50.16 -18.07 -28.22
CA ILE A 219 -49.40 -18.76 -27.17
C ILE A 219 -49.67 -20.26 -27.32
N ASP A 220 -48.60 -21.05 -27.33
CA ASP A 220 -48.69 -22.50 -27.51
C ASP A 220 -48.78 -23.25 -26.17
N LYS A 221 -49.26 -24.49 -26.20
CA LYS A 221 -49.29 -25.33 -24.99
C LYS A 221 -47.85 -25.75 -24.67
N SER A 222 -47.26 -25.27 -23.56
CA SER A 222 -45.95 -25.78 -23.17
C SER A 222 -46.07 -27.25 -22.77
N THR A 223 -45.18 -28.09 -23.31
CA THR A 223 -44.93 -29.47 -22.86
C THR A 223 -44.41 -29.52 -21.43
#